data_AF-A0A973WY62-F1
#
_entry.id   AF-A0A973WY62-F1
#
_cell.length_a   1.000
_cell.length_b   1.000
_cell.length_c   1.000
_cell.angle_alpha   90.00
_cell.angle_beta   90.00
_cell.angle_gamma   90.00
#
_symmetry.space_group_name_H-M   'P 1'
#
loop_
_entity.id
_entity.type
_entity.pdbx_description
1 polymer ?
#
loop_
_entity_poly.entity_id
_entity_poly.type
_entity_poly.pdbx_seq_one_letter_code
_entity_poly.pdbx_strand_id
1 'polypeptide(L)' 'MQDFIRDENLKLYRRALASSTDAEQQRVLTLLLRLLVVEQTVAAKRQQIPSPI' A
#
# COMPACT_ATOMS: atom_id res chain seq x y z
N MET A 1 -2.40 -9.06 -12.18
CA MET A 1 -2.89 -7.70 -12.53
C MET A 1 -3.12 -6.84 -11.30
N GLN A 2 -3.77 -7.34 -10.23
CA GLN A 2 -3.95 -6.58 -8.99
C GLN A 2 -2.64 -6.12 -8.33
N ASP A 3 -1.61 -6.99 -8.31
CA ASP A 3 -0.33 -6.62 -7.68
C ASP A 3 0.39 -5.52 -8.46
N PHE A 4 0.31 -5.53 -9.79
CA PHE A 4 0.83 -4.47 -10.64
C PHE A 4 0.14 -3.12 -10.35
N ILE A 5 -1.20 -3.10 -10.31
CA ILE A 5 -1.96 -1.86 -9.99
C ILE A 5 -1.59 -1.36 -8.59
N ARG A 6 -1.40 -2.28 -7.63
CA ARG A 6 -1.01 -1.94 -6.26
C ARG A 6 0.39 -1.33 -6.21
N ASP A 7 1.36 -1.89 -6.92
CA ASP A 7 2.73 -1.39 -6.97
C ASP A 7 2.80 -0.01 -7.63
N GLU A 8 2.04 0.22 -8.71
CA GLU A 8 1.95 1.53 -9.35
C GLU A 8 1.31 2.58 -8.43
N ASN A 9 0.24 2.22 -7.70
CA ASN A 9 -0.36 3.10 -6.71
C ASN A 9 0.62 3.46 -5.58
N LEU A 10 1.43 2.49 -5.13
CA LEU A 10 2.45 2.73 -4.11
C LEU A 10 3.50 3.75 -4.58
N LYS A 11 3.95 3.63 -5.84
CA LYS A 11 4.88 4.59 -6.45
C LYS A 11 4.25 5.98 -6.57
N LEU A 12 3.00 6.06 -7.00
CA LEU A 12 2.27 7.33 -7.14
C LEU A 12 2.13 8.04 -5.79
N TYR A 13 1.69 7.35 -4.74
CA TYR A 13 1.51 7.95 -3.42
C TYR A 13 2.84 8.37 -2.78
N ARG A 14 3.91 7.60 -2.97
CA ARG A 14 5.26 7.99 -2.50
C ARG A 14 5.75 9.26 -3.18
N ARG A 15 5.56 9.36 -4.51
CA ARG A 15 5.94 10.55 -5.27
C ARG A 15 5.13 11.77 -4.84
N ALA A 16 3.81 11.61 -4.71
CA ALA A 16 2.92 12.67 -4.26
C ALA A 16 3.30 13.17 -2.85
N LEU A 17 3.65 12.26 -1.94
CA LEU A 17 4.07 12.60 -0.58
C LEU A 17 5.37 13.41 -0.59
N ALA A 18 6.37 12.98 -1.38
CA ALA A 18 7.65 13.68 -1.49
C ALA A 18 7.52 15.07 -2.11
N SER A 19 6.52 15.29 -2.97
CA SER A 19 6.26 16.59 -3.61
C SER A 19 5.29 17.50 -2.85
N SER A 20 4.58 16.99 -1.85
CA SER A 20 3.55 17.74 -1.14
C SER A 20 4.19 18.68 -0.12
N THR A 21 3.76 19.94 -0.10
CA THR A 21 4.13 20.94 0.92
C THR A 21 3.01 21.17 1.93
N ASP A 22 1.85 20.54 1.72
CA ASP A 22 0.67 20.67 2.58
C ASP A 22 0.67 19.58 3.67
N ALA A 23 0.63 20.01 4.93
CA ALA A 23 0.76 19.10 6.07
C ALA A 23 -0.42 18.13 6.21
N GLU A 24 -1.63 18.53 5.79
CA GLU A 24 -2.81 17.67 5.83
C GLU A 24 -2.75 16.62 4.73
N GLN A 25 -2.37 17.02 3.52
CA GLN A 25 -2.14 16.13 2.39
C GLN A 25 -1.05 15.11 2.69
N GLN A 26 0.06 15.52 3.32
CA GLN A 26 1.11 14.60 3.76
C GLN A 26 0.60 13.56 4.78
N ARG A 27 -0.25 13.97 5.73
CA ARG A 27 -0.89 13.05 6.70
C ARG A 27 -1.78 12.03 5.99
N VAL A 28 -2.63 12.48 5.08
CA VAL A 28 -3.53 11.60 4.31
C VAL A 28 -2.72 10.60 3.46
N LEU A 29 -1.72 11.07 2.73
CA LEU A 29 -0.86 10.22 1.90
C LEU A 29 -0.09 9.19 2.73
N THR A 30 0.38 9.58 3.92
CA THR A 30 1.03 8.66 4.86
C THR A 30 0.06 7.57 5.35
N LEU A 31 -1.20 7.94 5.65
CA LEU A 31 -2.23 6.97 6.06
C LEU A 31 -2.53 5.98 4.94
N LEU A 32 -2.74 6.46 3.71
CA LEU A 32 -3.01 5.62 2.54
C LEU A 32 -1.87 4.62 2.28
N LEU A 33 -0.61 5.07 2.38
CA LEU A 33 0.56 4.20 2.24
C LEU A 33 0.60 3.10 3.31
N ARG A 34 0.28 3.43 4.57
CA ARG A 34 0.22 2.42 5.65
C ARG A 34 -0.86 1.38 5.37
N LEU A 35 -2.04 1.79 4.94
CA LEU A 35 -3.14 0.87 4.62
C LEU A 35 -2.76 -0.09 3.48
N LEU A 36 -2.16 0.42 2.40
CA LEU A 36 -1.70 -0.42 1.30
C LEU A 36 -0.66 -1.48 1.72
N VAL A 37 0.29 -1.14 2.60
CA VAL A 37 1.33 -2.06 3.07
C VAL A 37 0.77 -3.11 4.03
N VAL A 38 -0.15 -2.71 4.92
CA VAL A 38 -0.83 -3.64 5.83
C VAL A 38 -1.65 -4.66 5.03
N GLU A 39 -2.41 -4.20 4.02
CA GLU A 39 -3.13 -5.11 3.12
C GLU A 39 -2.19 -6.09 2.40
N GLN A 40 -1.01 -5.65 1.98
CA GLN A 40 0.01 -6.51 1.37
C GLN A 40 0.43 -7.64 2.32
N THR A 41 0.66 -7.31 3.58
CA THR A 41 1.07 -8.29 4.60
C THR A 41 -0.05 -9.28 4.91
N VAL A 42 -1.30 -8.82 4.96
CA VAL A 42 -2.47 -9.68 5.20
C VAL A 42 -2.74 -10.59 4.00
N ALA A 43 -2.68 -10.07 2.78
CA ALA A 43 -2.89 -10.83 1.56
C ALA A 43 -1.82 -11.93 1.40
N ALA A 44 -0.55 -11.60 1.65
CA ALA A 44 0.54 -12.58 1.62
C ALA A 44 0.35 -13.70 2.66
N LYS A 45 -0.06 -13.36 3.89
CA LYS A 45 -0.35 -14.36 4.94
C LYS A 45 -1.51 -15.29 4.59
N ARG A 46 -2.56 -14.80 3.92
CA ARG A 46 -3.71 -15.61 3.49
C ARG A 46 -3.36 -16.64 2.42
N GLN A 47 -2.36 -16.35 1.58
CA GLN A 47 -1.90 -17.27 0.53
C GLN A 47 -0.95 -18.36 1.05
N GLN A 48 -0.46 -18.25 2.29
CA GLN A 48 0.49 -19.18 2.89
C GLN A 48 -0.16 -20.25 3.78
N ILE A 49 -1.50 -20.33 3.83
CA ILE A 49 -2.18 -21.42 4.57
C ILE A 49 -2.18 -22.65 3.66
N PRO A 50 -1.36 -23.68 3.91
CA PRO A 50 -1.47 -24.94 3.17
C PRO A 50 -2.83 -25.57 3.50
N SER A 51 -3.56 -26.00 2.47
CA SER A 51 -4.76 -26.82 2.63
C SER A 51 -4.42 -28.02 3.53
N PRO A 52 -5.22 -28.32 4.57
CA PRO A 52 -5.07 -29.57 5.29
C PRO A 52 -5.39 -30.71 4.33
N ILE A 53 -4.44 -31.65 4.20
CA ILE A 53 -4.60 -32.93 3.52
C ILE A 53 -5.54 -33.81 4.35
#